data_AF-A0A833G0X4-F1
#
_entry.id   AF-A0A833G0X4-F1
#
_cell.length_a   1.000
_cell.length_b   1.000
_cell.length_c   1.000
_cell.angle_alpha   90.00
_cell.angle_beta   90.00
_cell.angle_gamma   90.00
#
_symmetry.space_group_name_H-M   'P 1'
#
loop_
_entity.id
_entity.type
_entity.pdbx_description
1 polymer ?
#
loop_
_entity_poly.entity_id
_entity_poly.type
_entity_poly.pdbx_seq_one_letter_code
_entity_poly.pdbx_strand_id
1 'polypeptide(L)' 'RNWAFVGDPQTALFNLVRQAGFTRESFEACLKNQSILDGVNEVKNRGTQLGVDATPTFFFNGAKKAGEQSIEDIDGLLAN' A
#
# COMPACT_ATOMS: atom_id res chain seq x y z
N ARG A 1 9.56 7.50 -3.24
CA ARG A 1 9.03 8.17 -2.03
C ARG A 1 8.58 9.62 -2.28
N ASN A 2 9.21 10.37 -3.18
CA ASN A 2 8.98 11.82 -3.26
C ASN A 2 7.73 12.25 -4.05
N TRP A 3 6.94 11.32 -4.60
CA TRP A 3 5.80 11.70 -5.44
C TRP A 3 4.56 12.10 -4.64
N ALA A 4 4.38 11.57 -3.42
CA ALA A 4 3.11 11.69 -2.70
C ALA A 4 2.96 12.99 -1.89
N PHE A 5 4.07 13.65 -1.53
CA PHE A 5 4.10 14.78 -0.59
C PHE A 5 4.56 16.09 -1.25
N VAL A 6 4.18 16.32 -2.50
CA VAL A 6 4.52 17.52 -3.29
C VAL A 6 3.25 18.26 -3.72
N GLY A 7 3.39 19.48 -4.26
CA GLY A 7 2.25 20.32 -4.66
C GLY A 7 1.36 19.72 -5.75
N ASP A 8 1.94 18.92 -6.67
CA ASP A 8 1.20 18.16 -7.67
C ASP A 8 1.62 16.67 -7.63
N PRO A 9 0.98 15.87 -6.75
CA PRO A 9 1.33 14.47 -6.60
C PRO A 9 0.90 13.61 -7.79
N GLN A 10 -0.10 14.04 -8.58
CA GLN A 10 -0.54 13.29 -9.76
C GLN A 10 0.52 13.35 -10.86
N THR A 11 1.03 14.54 -11.17
CA THR A 11 2.14 14.70 -12.14
C THR A 11 3.40 14.01 -11.64
N ALA A 12 3.72 14.11 -10.36
CA ALA A 12 4.88 13.43 -9.79
C ALA A 12 4.75 11.90 -9.86
N LEU A 13 3.56 11.35 -9.60
CA LEU A 13 3.28 9.93 -9.73
C LEU A 13 3.37 9.47 -11.19
N PHE A 14 2.79 10.24 -12.13
CA PHE A 14 2.90 9.95 -13.56
C PHE A 14 4.36 9.87 -14.00
N ASN A 15 5.20 10.83 -13.60
CA ASN A 15 6.62 10.85 -13.93
C ASN A 15 7.39 9.63 -13.39
N LEU A 16 6.94 9.07 -12.26
CA LEU A 16 7.46 7.81 -11.72
C LEU A 16 7.01 6.61 -12.57
N VAL A 17 5.69 6.44 -12.78
CA VAL A 17 5.15 5.24 -13.45
C VAL A 17 5.38 5.23 -14.96
N ARG A 18 5.66 6.38 -15.58
CA ARG A 18 6.09 6.48 -16.98
C ARG A 18 7.34 5.64 -17.26
N GLN A 19 8.26 5.57 -16.29
CA GLN A 19 9.47 4.74 -16.39
C GLN A 19 9.14 3.24 -16.40
N ALA A 20 7.99 2.86 -15.86
CA ALA A 20 7.45 1.50 -15.88
C ALA A 20 6.51 1.24 -17.08
N GLY A 21 6.44 2.16 -18.06
CA GLY A 21 5.71 1.97 -19.32
C GLY A 21 4.29 2.55 -19.37
N PHE A 22 3.85 3.31 -18.36
CA PHE A 22 2.56 4.02 -18.45
C PHE A 22 2.62 5.16 -19.48
N THR A 23 1.56 5.26 -20.30
CA THR A 23 1.27 6.47 -21.09
C THR A 23 0.38 7.42 -20.29
N ARG A 24 0.18 8.64 -20.79
CA ARG A 24 -0.74 9.60 -20.14
C ARG A 24 -2.15 9.04 -20.13
N GLU A 25 -2.57 8.45 -21.25
CA GLU A 25 -3.89 7.86 -21.45
C GLU A 25 -4.12 6.68 -20.50
N SER A 26 -3.16 5.75 -20.39
CA SER A 26 -3.29 4.60 -19.49
C SER A 26 -3.27 5.01 -18.01
N PHE A 27 -2.52 6.06 -17.68
CA PHE A 27 -2.49 6.62 -16.33
C PHE A 27 -3.82 7.25 -15.95
N GLU A 28 -4.38 8.10 -16.81
CA GLU A 28 -5.69 8.73 -16.56
C GLU A 28 -6.84 7.72 -16.55
N ALA A 29 -6.79 6.71 -17.42
CA ALA A 29 -7.74 5.60 -17.41
C ALA A 29 -7.69 4.84 -16.08
N CYS A 30 -6.49 4.59 -15.55
CA CYS A 30 -6.30 3.95 -14.25
C CYS A 30 -6.90 4.80 -13.10
N LEU A 31 -6.62 6.12 -13.07
CA LEU A 31 -7.14 7.01 -12.04
C LEU A 31 -8.68 7.11 -12.03
N LYS A 32 -9.33 6.92 -13.19
CA LYS A 32 -10.78 6.97 -13.36
C LYS A 32 -11.45 5.58 -13.27
N ASN A 33 -10.68 4.51 -13.08
CA ASN A 33 -11.22 3.16 -13.04
C ASN A 33 -11.86 2.87 -11.69
N GLN A 34 -13.20 2.79 -11.69
CA GLN A 34 -13.97 2.54 -10.47
C GLN A 34 -13.62 1.21 -9.81
N SER A 35 -13.38 0.14 -10.57
CA SER A 35 -13.05 -1.17 -10.00
C SER A 35 -11.70 -1.15 -9.26
N ILE A 36 -10.72 -0.39 -9.76
CA ILE A 36 -9.44 -0.21 -9.06
C ILE A 36 -9.65 0.58 -7.77
N LEU A 37 -10.43 1.67 -7.83
CA LEU A 37 -10.75 2.48 -6.65
C LEU A 37 -11.46 1.65 -5.58
N ASP A 38 -12.44 0.83 -5.98
CA ASP A 38 -13.18 -0.06 -5.09
C ASP A 38 -12.25 -1.07 -4.43
N GLY A 39 -11.34 -1.70 -5.19
CA GLY A 39 -10.35 -2.62 -4.64
C GLY A 39 -9.38 -1.97 -3.65
N VAL A 40 -8.91 -0.75 -3.92
CA VAL A 40 -8.06 0.01 -2.98
C VAL A 40 -8.80 0.30 -1.69
N ASN A 41 -10.08 0.71 -1.78
CA ASN A 41 -10.91 0.96 -0.60
C ASN A 41 -11.24 -0.32 0.15
N GLU A 42 -11.47 -1.44 -0.53
CA GLU A 42 -11.71 -2.74 0.09
C GLU A 42 -10.52 -3.17 0.96
N VAL A 43 -9.31 -3.14 0.40
CA VAL A 43 -8.09 -3.50 1.14
C VAL A 43 -7.85 -2.56 2.33
N LYS A 44 -8.02 -1.25 2.13
CA LYS A 44 -7.93 -0.25 3.22
C LYS A 44 -8.93 -0.57 4.34
N ASN A 45 -10.21 -0.75 4.00
CA ASN A 45 -11.28 -0.96 4.97
C ASN A 45 -11.09 -2.29 5.71
N ARG A 46 -10.67 -3.36 5.02
CA ARG A 46 -10.31 -4.63 5.64
C ARG A 46 -9.17 -4.47 6.64
N GLY A 47 -8.13 -3.70 6.28
CA GLY A 47 -7.06 -3.34 7.21
C GLY A 47 -7.59 -2.66 8.47
N THR A 48 -8.45 -1.65 8.33
CA THR A 48 -9.09 -0.97 9.45
C THR A 48 -9.93 -1.93 10.32
N GLN A 49 -10.70 -2.83 9.71
CA GLN A 49 -11.49 -3.84 10.43
C GLN A 49 -10.61 -4.83 11.22
N LEU A 50 -9.43 -5.17 10.70
CA LEU A 50 -8.42 -5.98 11.38
C LEU A 50 -7.60 -5.18 12.42
N GLY A 51 -7.95 -3.90 12.63
CA GLY A 51 -7.31 -3.03 13.60
C GLY A 51 -5.98 -2.45 13.15
N VAL A 52 -5.66 -2.41 11.85
CA VAL A 52 -4.45 -1.75 11.34
C VAL A 52 -4.59 -0.22 11.47
N ASP A 53 -3.72 0.37 12.29
CA ASP A 53 -3.72 1.79 12.67
C ASP A 53 -2.37 2.50 12.41
N ALA A 54 -1.30 1.75 12.17
CA ALA A 54 0.02 2.28 11.86
C ALA A 54 0.81 1.35 10.93
N THR A 55 1.88 1.88 10.32
CA THR A 55 2.82 1.10 9.52
C THR A 55 4.20 1.03 10.19
N PRO A 56 4.90 -0.12 10.14
CA PRO A 56 4.39 -1.39 9.63
C PRO A 56 3.45 -2.08 10.63
N THR A 57 2.56 -2.94 10.12
CA THR A 57 1.75 -3.88 10.90
C THR A 57 1.79 -5.23 10.21
N PHE A 58 2.03 -6.29 10.98
CA PHE A 58 2.11 -7.67 10.50
C PHE A 58 1.04 -8.54 11.17
N PHE A 59 0.71 -9.66 10.54
CA PHE A 59 -0.17 -10.68 11.10
C PHE A 59 0.50 -12.05 10.98
N PHE A 60 0.66 -12.75 12.10
CA PHE A 60 1.20 -14.12 12.16
C PHE A 60 0.14 -15.02 12.77
N ASN A 61 -0.32 -16.04 12.02
CA ASN A 61 -1.39 -16.94 12.46
C ASN A 61 -2.64 -16.20 12.99
N GLY A 62 -2.99 -15.05 12.39
CA GLY A 62 -4.12 -14.20 12.80
C GLY A 62 -3.84 -13.21 13.92
N ALA A 63 -2.67 -13.26 14.58
CA ALA A 63 -2.28 -12.32 15.63
C ALA A 63 -1.63 -11.06 15.05
N LYS A 64 -2.19 -9.88 15.38
CA LYS A 64 -1.63 -8.56 15.00
C LYS A 64 -0.32 -8.28 15.76
N LYS A 65 0.72 -7.87 15.02
CA LYS A 65 1.98 -7.31 15.53
C LYS A 65 2.19 -5.92 14.94
N ALA A 66 2.07 -4.89 15.77
CA ALA A 66 2.28 -3.51 15.37
C ALA A 66 3.75 -3.12 15.48
N GLY A 67 4.22 -2.25 14.59
CA GLY A 67 5.58 -1.76 14.58
C GLY A 67 6.55 -2.67 13.84
N GLU A 68 7.78 -2.18 13.69
CA GLU A 68 8.87 -2.92 13.07
C GLU A 68 9.17 -4.21 13.84
N GLN A 69 9.49 -5.28 13.12
CA GLN A 69 9.91 -6.56 13.68
C GLN A 69 11.35 -6.81 13.24
N SER A 70 12.20 -7.28 14.15
CA SER A 70 13.51 -7.80 13.75
C SER A 70 13.35 -9.13 12.99
N ILE A 71 14.40 -9.57 12.29
CA ILE A 71 14.35 -10.87 11.61
C ILE A 71 14.24 -11.99 12.66
N GLU A 72 14.93 -11.85 13.78
CA GLU A 72 14.88 -12.77 14.91
C GLU A 72 13.47 -12.88 15.50
N ASP A 73 12.74 -11.76 15.63
CA ASP A 73 11.34 -11.77 16.09
C ASP A 73 10.45 -12.51 15.10
N ILE A 74 10.64 -12.30 13.80
CA ILE A 74 9.88 -12.98 12.75
C ILE A 74 10.15 -14.49 12.79
N ASP A 75 11.41 -14.91 12.88
CA ASP A 75 11.77 -16.33 12.97
C ASP A 75 11.11 -17.00 14.18
N GLY A 76 11.12 -16.34 15.34
CA GLY A 76 10.44 -16.82 16.55
C GLY A 76 8.92 -16.91 16.39
N LEU A 77 8.31 -15.98 15.64
CA LEU A 77 6.86 -15.98 15.36
C LEU A 77 6.45 -17.08 14.38
N LEU A 78 7.34 -17.49 13.46
CA LEU A 78 7.11 -18.53 12.46
C LEU A 78 7.41 -19.95 12.96
N ALA A 79 8.19 -20.11 14.02
CA ALA A 79 8.57 -21.41 14.57
C ALA A 79 7.45 -22.15 15.34
N ASN A 80 6.23 -21.58 15.40
CA ASN A 80 5.06 -22.12 16.10
C ASN A 80 4.01 -22.67 15.13
#